data_AF-Q74HF7-F1
#
_entry.id   AF-Q74HF7-F1
#
_cell.length_a   1.000
_cell.length_b   1.000
_cell.length_c   1.000
_cell.angle_alpha   90.00
_cell.angle_beta   90.00
_cell.angle_gamma   90.00
#
_symmetry.space_group_name_H-M   'P 1'
#
loop_
_entity.id
_entity.type
_entity.pdbx_description
1 polymer ?
#
loop_
_entity_poly.entity_id
_entity_poly.type
_entity_poly.pdbx_seq_one_letter_code
_entity_poly.pdbx_strand_id
1 'polypeptide(L)'
;MVSKDEIITIMSELVNSLNNTNPHSEFTNFLTDSLNTIKSSNGVAFTGQLQYFFNHAPVVKFSDNITFTSQEEKLWNKLLSLNELENNLWGASL
;
A
#
# COMPACT_ATOMS: atom_id res chain seq x y z
N MET A 1 -0.42 -16.72 -4.43
CA MET A 1 -1.00 -15.41 -4.80
C MET A 1 -1.26 -14.68 -3.50
N VAL A 2 -0.75 -13.47 -3.33
CA VAL A 2 -1.09 -12.65 -2.16
C VAL A 2 -2.61 -12.44 -2.17
N SER A 3 -3.26 -12.59 -1.02
CA SER A 3 -4.71 -12.39 -0.94
C SER A 3 -5.03 -10.90 -1.00
N LYS A 4 -6.01 -10.51 -1.83
CA LYS A 4 -6.58 -9.16 -1.84
C LYS A 4 -6.99 -8.72 -0.42
N ASP A 5 -7.53 -9.65 0.37
CA ASP A 5 -7.96 -9.39 1.75
C ASP A 5 -6.77 -9.09 2.68
N GLU A 6 -5.63 -9.74 2.45
CA GLU A 6 -4.40 -9.48 3.22
C GLU A 6 -3.87 -8.07 2.93
N ILE A 7 -3.81 -7.69 1.65
CA ILE A 7 -3.41 -6.32 1.23
C ILE A 7 -4.34 -5.28 1.86
N ILE A 8 -5.66 -5.48 1.73
CA ILE A 8 -6.66 -4.57 2.29
C ILE A 8 -6.52 -4.46 3.81
N THR A 9 -6.25 -5.57 4.50
CA THR A 9 -6.06 -5.58 5.96
C THR A 9 -4.85 -4.73 6.36
N ILE A 10 -3.68 -5.00 5.76
CA ILE A 10 -2.44 -4.29 6.09
C ILE A 10 -2.55 -2.80 5.74
N MET A 11 -3.11 -2.47 4.57
CA MET A 11 -3.36 -1.07 4.19
C MET A 11 -4.32 -0.37 5.14
N SER A 12 -5.39 -1.05 5.58
CA SER A 12 -6.36 -0.47 6.54
C SER A 12 -5.70 -0.21 7.90
N GLU A 13 -4.87 -1.13 8.39
CA GLU A 13 -4.12 -0.94 9.63
C GLU A 13 -3.15 0.25 9.53
N LEU A 14 -2.44 0.37 8.40
CA LEU A 14 -1.51 1.48 8.16
C LEU A 14 -2.24 2.82 8.07
N VAL A 15 -3.34 2.90 7.31
CA VAL A 15 -4.19 4.10 7.21
C VAL A 15 -4.72 4.51 8.59
N ASN A 16 -5.21 3.55 9.39
CA ASN A 16 -5.71 3.83 10.72
C ASN A 16 -4.62 4.38 11.64
N SER A 17 -3.40 3.83 11.59
CA SER A 17 -2.27 4.37 12.36
C SER A 17 -1.90 5.78 11.91
N LEU A 18 -1.78 5.99 10.60
CA LEU A 18 -1.39 7.27 10.02
C LEU A 18 -2.45 8.37 10.23
N ASN A 19 -3.72 8.02 10.32
CA ASN A 19 -4.77 8.97 10.71
C ASN A 19 -4.61 9.46 12.16
N ASN A 20 -3.90 8.74 13.02
CA ASN A 20 -3.61 9.19 14.38
C ASN A 20 -2.30 9.98 14.48
N THR A 21 -1.31 9.65 13.65
CA THR A 21 0.05 10.24 13.74
C THR A 21 0.27 11.37 12.73
N ASN A 22 -0.32 11.26 11.53
CA ASN A 22 -0.12 12.13 10.38
C ASN A 22 -1.45 12.37 9.58
N PRO A 23 -2.57 12.80 10.21
CA PRO A 23 -3.91 12.81 9.62
C PRO A 23 -4.13 13.67 8.36
N HIS A 24 -3.28 14.66 8.13
CA HIS A 24 -3.43 15.62 7.03
C HIS A 24 -2.27 15.55 6.02
N SER A 25 -1.43 14.53 6.15
CA SER A 25 -0.30 14.34 5.27
C SER A 25 -0.77 13.89 3.88
N GLU A 26 -0.05 14.31 2.83
CA GLU A 26 -0.35 13.92 1.45
C GLU A 26 -0.33 12.39 1.31
N PHE A 27 0.59 11.74 1.99
CA PHE A 27 0.74 10.29 1.99
C PHE A 27 -0.43 9.58 2.68
N THR A 28 -0.93 10.10 3.81
CA THR A 28 -2.12 9.53 4.48
C THR A 28 -3.36 9.62 3.58
N ASN A 29 -3.54 10.76 2.91
CA ASN A 29 -4.64 10.95 1.95
C ASN A 29 -4.50 9.99 0.77
N PHE A 30 -3.31 9.92 0.17
CA PHE A 30 -3.02 9.02 -0.95
C PHE A 30 -3.26 7.54 -0.59
N LEU A 31 -2.83 7.10 0.60
CA LEU A 31 -3.06 5.74 1.09
C LEU A 31 -4.55 5.45 1.28
N THR A 32 -5.31 6.41 1.82
CA THR A 32 -6.75 6.29 2.04
C THR A 32 -7.50 6.16 0.72
N ASP A 33 -7.18 7.00 -0.26
CA ASP A 33 -7.79 6.97 -1.59
C ASP A 33 -7.42 5.68 -2.36
N SER A 34 -6.16 5.27 -2.26
CA SER A 34 -5.68 4.01 -2.85
C SER A 34 -6.40 2.80 -2.24
N LEU A 35 -6.57 2.77 -0.92
CA LEU A 35 -7.29 1.71 -0.22
C LEU A 35 -8.74 1.60 -0.67
N ASN A 36 -9.45 2.74 -0.78
CA ASN A 36 -10.83 2.78 -1.26
C ASN A 36 -10.94 2.26 -2.70
N THR A 37 -10.03 2.68 -3.56
CA THR A 37 -9.95 2.25 -4.96
C THR A 37 -9.69 0.74 -5.05
N ILE A 38 -8.68 0.24 -4.33
CA ILE A 38 -8.31 -1.18 -4.30
C ILE A 38 -9.46 -2.05 -3.78
N LYS A 39 -10.15 -1.65 -2.70
CA LYS A 39 -11.34 -2.35 -2.17
C LYS A 39 -12.41 -2.57 -3.24
N SER A 40 -12.71 -1.52 -4.01
CA SER A 40 -13.75 -1.53 -5.05
C SER A 40 -13.34 -2.25 -6.35
N SER A 41 -12.05 -2.44 -6.59
CA SER A 41 -11.50 -3.03 -7.82
C SER A 41 -11.46 -4.57 -7.78
N ASN A 42 -11.63 -5.26 -8.91
CA ASN A 42 -11.53 -6.73 -9.00
C ASN A 42 -10.79 -7.16 -10.28
N GLY A 43 -10.29 -8.39 -10.31
CA GLY A 43 -9.60 -8.96 -11.48
C GLY A 43 -8.45 -8.07 -11.99
N VAL A 44 -8.42 -7.79 -13.29
CA VAL A 44 -7.38 -6.94 -13.92
C VAL A 44 -7.35 -5.53 -13.35
N ALA A 45 -8.52 -4.96 -13.04
CA ALA A 45 -8.59 -3.63 -12.44
C ALA A 45 -7.90 -3.60 -11.06
N PHE A 46 -8.05 -4.65 -10.25
CA PHE A 46 -7.37 -4.77 -8.97
C PHE A 46 -5.85 -4.79 -9.14
N THR A 47 -5.33 -5.63 -10.04
CA THR A 47 -3.89 -5.70 -10.30
C THR A 47 -3.31 -4.38 -10.82
N GLY A 48 -4.04 -3.67 -11.67
CA GLY A 48 -3.60 -2.38 -12.19
C GLY A 48 -3.56 -1.28 -11.12
N GLN A 49 -4.56 -1.24 -10.23
CA GLN A 49 -4.59 -0.29 -9.12
C GLN A 49 -3.52 -0.58 -8.07
N LEU A 50 -3.25 -1.86 -7.81
CA LEU A 50 -2.18 -2.27 -6.90
C LEU A 50 -0.79 -1.90 -7.46
N GLN A 51 -0.56 -2.13 -8.75
CA GLN A 51 0.69 -1.71 -9.39
C GLN A 51 0.85 -0.18 -9.39
N TYR A 52 -0.22 0.56 -9.69
CA TYR A 52 -0.22 2.02 -9.59
C TYR A 52 0.17 2.48 -8.19
N PHE A 53 -0.45 1.89 -7.15
CA PHE A 53 -0.14 2.16 -5.76
C PHE A 53 1.34 1.92 -5.46
N PHE A 54 1.89 0.74 -5.76
CA PHE A 54 3.29 0.42 -5.45
C PHE A 54 4.30 1.31 -6.16
N ASN A 55 3.99 1.80 -7.37
CA ASN A 55 4.86 2.70 -8.11
C ASN A 55 4.88 4.13 -7.53
N HIS A 56 3.76 4.61 -6.98
CA HIS A 56 3.62 6.00 -6.55
C HIS A 56 3.81 6.18 -5.03
N ALA A 57 3.40 5.20 -4.21
CA ALA A 57 3.41 5.31 -2.77
C ALA A 57 4.80 5.69 -2.18
N PRO A 58 5.93 5.12 -2.63
CA PRO A 58 7.26 5.52 -2.14
C PRO A 58 7.60 6.98 -2.47
N VAL A 59 7.20 7.46 -3.66
CA VAL A 59 7.45 8.83 -4.12
C VAL A 59 6.65 9.83 -3.29
N VAL A 60 5.36 9.56 -3.08
CA VAL A 60 4.50 10.41 -2.24
C VAL A 60 5.01 10.44 -0.81
N LYS A 61 5.34 9.27 -0.22
CA LYS A 61 5.92 9.19 1.13
C LYS A 61 7.19 10.03 1.27
N PHE A 62 8.09 9.93 0.29
CA PHE A 62 9.35 10.67 0.31
C PHE A 62 9.13 12.18 0.22
N SER A 63 8.19 12.61 -0.62
CA SER A 63 7.90 14.04 -0.85
C SER A 63 7.22 14.70 0.35
N ASP A 64 6.38 13.95 1.05
CA ASP A 64 5.58 14.43 2.19
C ASP A 64 6.38 14.51 3.51
N ASN A 65 7.61 13.99 3.54
CA ASN A 65 8.57 14.08 4.65
C ASN A 65 8.01 13.67 6.03
N ILE A 66 7.09 12.71 6.07
CA ILE A 66 6.51 12.20 7.31
C ILE A 66 7.44 11.21 8.02
N THR A 67 7.35 11.18 9.34
CA THR A 67 8.06 10.19 10.18
C THR A 67 7.11 9.08 10.58
N PHE A 68 7.51 7.83 10.32
CA PHE A 68 6.78 6.66 10.79
C PHE A 68 7.17 6.31 12.22
N THR A 69 6.19 5.84 12.98
CA THR A 69 6.42 5.03 14.17
C THR A 69 6.99 3.66 13.77
N SER A 70 7.60 2.95 14.72
CA SER A 70 8.11 1.60 14.47
C SER A 70 7.02 0.60 14.06
N GLN A 71 5.75 0.85 14.41
CA GLN A 71 4.62 0.02 13.96
C GLN A 71 4.26 0.32 12.51
N GLU A 72 4.17 1.59 12.12
CA GLU A 72 3.88 2.00 10.74
C GLU A 72 4.98 1.54 9.78
N GLU A 73 6.24 1.59 10.20
CA GLU A 73 7.37 1.09 9.42
C GLU A 73 7.27 -0.43 9.19
N LYS A 74 6.88 -1.20 10.21
CA LYS A 74 6.65 -2.65 10.05
C LYS A 74 5.50 -2.93 9.08
N LEU A 75 4.39 -2.20 9.19
CA LEU A 75 3.23 -2.36 8.30
C LEU A 75 3.59 -1.99 6.86
N TRP A 76 4.33 -0.90 6.68
CA TRP A 76 4.81 -0.45 5.38
C TRP A 76 5.77 -1.45 4.72
N ASN A 77 6.77 -1.93 5.45
CA ASN A 77 7.71 -2.92 4.93
C ASN A 77 7.00 -4.24 4.61
N LYS A 78 6.04 -4.65 5.44
CA LYS A 78 5.19 -5.81 5.14
C LYS A 78 4.42 -5.59 3.84
N LEU A 79 3.79 -4.43 3.67
CA LEU A 79 3.05 -4.08 2.45
C LEU A 79 3.93 -4.11 1.20
N LEU A 80 5.16 -3.56 1.26
CA LEU A 80 6.10 -3.60 0.14
C LEU A 80 6.59 -5.01 -0.19
N SER A 81 6.79 -5.87 0.81
CA SER A 81 7.21 -7.25 0.56
C SER A 81 6.18 -8.06 -0.25
N LEU A 82 4.90 -7.66 -0.20
CA LEU A 82 3.85 -8.27 -1.02
C LEU A 82 4.03 -7.95 -2.51
N ASN A 83 4.51 -6.74 -2.85
CA ASN A 83 4.87 -6.38 -4.22
C ASN A 83 6.06 -7.21 -4.72
N GLU A 84 7.09 -7.41 -3.88
CA GLU A 84 8.23 -8.25 -4.24
C GLU A 84 7.81 -9.70 -4.47
N LEU A 85 6.91 -10.23 -3.64
CA LEU A 85 6.31 -11.55 -3.83
C LEU A 85 5.50 -11.65 -5.13
N GLU A 86 4.69 -10.65 -5.46
CA GLU A 86 3.96 -10.64 -6.74
C GLU A 86 4.90 -10.54 -7.94
N ASN A 87 5.88 -9.63 -7.91
CA ASN A 87 6.88 -9.49 -8.99
C ASN A 87 7.71 -10.76 -9.19
N ASN A 88 8.08 -11.45 -8.11
CA ASN A 88 8.78 -12.73 -8.17
C ASN A 88 7.91 -13.84 -8.79
N LEU A 89 6.59 -13.83 -8.54
CA LEU A 89 5.66 -14.76 -9.15
C LEU A 89 5.40 -14.43 -10.64
N TRP A 90 5.47 -13.16 -11.03
CA TRP A 90 5.40 -12.75 -12.43
C TRP A 90 6.66 -13.16 -13.20
N GLY A 91 7.84 -12.93 -12.62
CA GLY A 91 9.12 -13.33 -13.22
C GLY A 91 9.32 -14.85 -13.32
N ALA A 92 8.70 -15.63 -12.44
CA ALA A 92 8.75 -17.09 -12.47
C ALA A 92 7.73 -17.74 -13.45
N SER A 93 6.88 -16.95 -14.10
CA SER A 93 5.88 -17.43 -15.06
C SER A 93 6.34 -17.44 -16.52
N LEU A 94 7.65 -17.33 -16.76
CA LEU A 94 8.29 -17.40 -18.09
C LEU A 94 8.89 -18.78 -18.38
#